data_AF-A0A2N3IAB7-F1
#
_entry.id   AF-A0A2N3IAB7-F1
#
_cell.length_a   1.000
_cell.length_b   1.000
_cell.length_c   1.000
_cell.angle_alpha   90.00
_cell.angle_beta   90.00
_cell.angle_gamma   90.00
#
_symmetry.space_group_name_H-M   'P 1'
#
loop_
_entity.id
_entity.type
_entity.pdbx_description
1 polymer ?
#
loop_
_entity_poly.entity_id
_entity_poly.type
_entity_poly.pdbx_seq_one_letter_code
_entity_poly.pdbx_strand_id
1 'polypeptide(L)'
;METIIKVNSISQLHSMLAVAPPQHPLISVIDVSKLKITEELVGVKVSADFYYIGLKNADCASHYGKNDYDFDKGVLAFTAPQQVIAAKSTTDFDQEHGWMLFFHPDLIRGTSLGDNIDNYSFFNYDTHEALHLSDNEKETLNDCIQKIIRECSLSTDNHSQRVIVSCLELLLNYCLRFYERQFESRAIQNKDILVKVENVLKEYMQPELLEKYGLPKVSYIAEKVNLSQNYLSDLLRKETGRSAKDHIDSVLIDKAKSRLLFTQDSVSEIAYSLGFKYPHYFGRLFKTKTGLTPQEYRKLT
;
A
#
# COMPACT_ATOMS: atom_id res chain seq x y z
N MET A 1 -23.44 5.00 -16.37
CA MET A 1 -22.96 4.58 -15.04
C MET A 1 -22.10 3.36 -15.27
N GLU A 2 -20.80 3.44 -14.99
CA GLU A 2 -19.92 2.27 -15.13
C GLU A 2 -20.27 1.26 -14.02
N THR A 3 -20.76 0.08 -14.41
CA THR A 3 -21.17 -0.97 -13.46
C THR A 3 -19.93 -1.63 -12.87
N ILE A 4 -19.79 -1.59 -11.54
CA ILE A 4 -18.75 -2.33 -10.82
C ILE A 4 -19.30 -3.71 -10.48
N ILE A 5 -18.64 -4.77 -10.97
CA ILE A 5 -18.96 -6.15 -10.63
C ILE A 5 -18.38 -6.47 -9.25
N LYS A 6 -19.23 -6.92 -8.33
CA LYS A 6 -18.80 -7.38 -7.01
C LYS A 6 -18.61 -8.89 -6.98
N VAL A 7 -17.44 -9.33 -6.52
CA VAL A 7 -17.07 -10.74 -6.40
C VAL A 7 -16.83 -11.06 -4.92
N ASN A 8 -17.76 -11.79 -4.32
CA ASN A 8 -17.81 -11.95 -2.86
C ASN A 8 -17.22 -13.29 -2.39
N SER A 9 -16.90 -14.20 -3.31
CA SER A 9 -16.33 -15.51 -2.97
C SER A 9 -15.33 -15.99 -4.00
N ILE A 10 -14.42 -16.87 -3.57
CA ILE A 10 -13.43 -17.50 -4.45
C ILE A 10 -14.11 -18.40 -5.48
N SER A 11 -15.22 -19.06 -5.14
CA SER A 11 -15.98 -19.87 -6.11
C SER A 11 -16.58 -19.02 -7.24
N GLN A 12 -17.09 -17.82 -6.91
CA GLN A 12 -17.59 -16.87 -7.89
C GLN A 12 -16.45 -16.36 -8.80
N LEU A 13 -15.27 -16.07 -8.23
CA LEU A 13 -14.08 -15.70 -9.00
C LEU A 13 -13.70 -16.79 -10.00
N HIS A 14 -13.61 -18.05 -9.56
CA HIS A 14 -13.26 -19.17 -10.42
C HIS A 14 -14.26 -19.35 -11.58
N SER A 15 -15.56 -19.18 -11.30
CA SER A 15 -16.60 -19.22 -12.32
C SER A 15 -16.47 -18.09 -13.33
N MET A 16 -16.17 -16.88 -12.86
CA MET A 16 -15.95 -15.70 -13.71
C MET A 16 -14.71 -15.83 -14.61
N LEU A 17 -13.65 -16.47 -14.09
CA LEU A 17 -12.40 -16.72 -14.84
C LEU A 17 -12.45 -18.00 -15.69
N ALA A 18 -13.58 -18.71 -15.70
CA ALA A 18 -13.76 -19.99 -16.41
C ALA A 18 -12.69 -21.05 -16.08
N VAL A 19 -12.21 -21.09 -14.83
CA VAL A 19 -11.25 -22.09 -14.33
C VAL A 19 -11.94 -23.17 -13.50
N ALA A 20 -11.24 -24.28 -13.23
CA ALA A 20 -11.76 -25.37 -12.40
C ALA A 20 -12.16 -24.86 -10.99
N PRO A 21 -13.19 -25.44 -10.34
CA PRO A 21 -13.62 -25.03 -9.00
C PRO A 21 -12.47 -25.05 -7.97
N PRO A 22 -12.49 -24.16 -6.97
CA PRO A 22 -11.43 -24.12 -5.96
C PRO A 22 -11.45 -25.37 -5.07
N GLN A 23 -10.27 -25.83 -4.65
CA GLN A 23 -10.14 -26.97 -3.73
C GLN A 23 -10.46 -26.57 -2.27
N HIS A 24 -10.35 -25.29 -1.94
CA HIS A 24 -10.66 -24.75 -0.62
C HIS A 24 -11.61 -23.53 -0.74
N PRO A 25 -12.62 -23.38 0.13
CA PRO A 25 -13.63 -22.30 -0.01
C PRO A 25 -13.08 -20.89 0.24
N LEU A 26 -12.03 -20.75 1.06
CA LEU A 26 -11.49 -19.46 1.52
C LEU A 26 -10.07 -19.13 1.02
N ILE A 27 -9.43 -20.02 0.26
CA ILE A 27 -8.13 -19.74 -0.38
C ILE A 27 -8.02 -20.50 -1.70
N SER A 28 -7.32 -19.94 -2.68
CA SER A 28 -7.05 -20.64 -3.94
C SER A 28 -5.81 -20.09 -4.62
N VAL A 29 -5.08 -20.95 -5.32
CA VAL A 29 -3.98 -20.57 -6.21
C VAL A 29 -4.36 -20.95 -7.64
N ILE A 30 -4.27 -19.98 -8.54
CA ILE A 30 -4.47 -20.17 -9.97
C ILE A 30 -3.13 -19.99 -10.67
N ASP A 31 -2.76 -20.96 -11.50
CA ASP A 31 -1.61 -20.85 -12.40
C ASP A 31 -1.95 -19.86 -13.52
N VAL A 32 -1.08 -18.86 -13.74
CA VAL A 32 -1.32 -17.80 -14.72
C VAL A 32 -1.43 -18.36 -16.14
N SER A 33 -0.70 -19.44 -16.46
CA SER A 33 -0.75 -20.10 -17.77
C SER A 33 -2.12 -20.69 -18.10
N LYS A 34 -2.99 -20.89 -17.10
CA LYS A 34 -4.34 -21.43 -17.26
C LYS A 34 -5.40 -20.34 -17.47
N LEU A 35 -5.01 -19.07 -17.41
CA LEU A 35 -5.94 -17.94 -17.52
C LEU A 35 -6.06 -17.44 -18.95
N LYS A 36 -7.29 -17.10 -19.34
CA LYS A 36 -7.60 -16.41 -20.58
C LYS A 36 -8.42 -15.18 -20.25
N ILE A 37 -7.83 -13.98 -20.37
CA ILE A 37 -8.60 -12.74 -20.26
C ILE A 37 -9.26 -12.49 -21.62
N THR A 38 -10.54 -12.81 -21.70
CA THR A 38 -11.37 -12.54 -22.88
C THR A 38 -11.69 -11.06 -23.02
N GLU A 39 -12.06 -10.61 -24.23
CA GLU A 39 -12.49 -9.23 -24.50
C GLU A 39 -13.60 -8.76 -23.55
N GLU A 40 -14.45 -9.69 -23.09
CA GLU A 40 -15.56 -9.44 -22.17
C GLU A 40 -15.12 -8.98 -20.78
N LEU A 41 -13.88 -9.27 -20.36
CA LEU A 41 -13.34 -8.88 -19.06
C LEU A 41 -12.51 -7.58 -19.13
N VAL A 42 -12.24 -7.07 -20.33
CA VAL A 42 -11.47 -5.83 -20.54
C VAL A 42 -12.33 -4.61 -20.23
N GLY A 43 -11.80 -3.67 -19.45
CA GLY A 43 -12.51 -2.45 -19.03
C GLY A 43 -13.56 -2.69 -17.95
N VAL A 44 -13.84 -3.95 -17.60
CA VAL A 44 -14.76 -4.30 -16.50
C VAL A 44 -14.11 -3.96 -15.16
N LYS A 45 -14.79 -3.11 -14.39
CA LYS A 45 -14.40 -2.80 -13.01
C LYS A 45 -14.88 -3.90 -12.10
N VAL A 46 -13.95 -4.60 -11.45
CA VAL A 46 -14.20 -5.67 -10.50
C VAL A 46 -13.78 -5.19 -9.11
N SER A 47 -14.62 -5.44 -8.11
CA SER A 47 -14.31 -5.28 -6.70
C SER A 47 -14.49 -6.62 -6.01
N ALA A 48 -13.48 -7.08 -5.29
CA ALA A 48 -13.47 -8.38 -4.64
C ALA A 48 -13.40 -8.26 -3.12
N ASP A 49 -14.15 -9.09 -2.37
CA ASP A 49 -14.13 -9.08 -0.90
C ASP A 49 -12.96 -9.89 -0.28
N PHE A 50 -11.95 -10.21 -1.08
CA PHE A 50 -10.80 -11.03 -0.70
C PHE A 50 -9.48 -10.41 -1.14
N TYR A 51 -8.40 -10.81 -0.48
CA TYR A 51 -7.05 -10.41 -0.82
C TYR A 51 -6.58 -11.11 -2.09
N TYR A 52 -5.71 -10.44 -2.84
CA TYR A 52 -5.04 -10.97 -4.03
C TYR A 52 -3.54 -10.72 -3.95
N ILE A 53 -2.77 -11.74 -4.33
CA ILE A 53 -1.32 -11.69 -4.54
C ILE A 53 -1.02 -12.35 -5.88
N GLY A 54 -0.42 -11.63 -6.82
CA GLY A 54 -0.09 -12.15 -8.14
C GLY A 54 1.39 -12.02 -8.43
N LEU A 55 2.04 -13.14 -8.74
CA LEU A 55 3.38 -13.17 -9.34
C LEU A 55 3.23 -13.27 -10.86
N LYS A 56 3.76 -12.30 -11.58
CA LYS A 56 3.81 -12.29 -13.05
C LYS A 56 5.24 -12.13 -13.53
N ASN A 57 5.58 -12.69 -14.69
CA ASN A 57 6.81 -12.32 -15.38
C ASN A 57 6.74 -10.88 -15.91
N ALA A 58 7.91 -10.32 -16.15
CA ALA A 58 8.07 -8.89 -16.42
C ALA A 58 7.41 -8.39 -17.70
N ASP A 59 7.29 -9.23 -18.72
CA ASP A 59 6.67 -8.86 -20.00
C ASP A 59 5.21 -8.40 -19.82
N CYS A 60 4.55 -8.83 -18.74
CA CYS A 60 3.18 -8.45 -18.40
C CYS A 60 3.05 -7.18 -17.51
N ALA A 61 4.16 -6.63 -16.99
CA ALA A 61 4.14 -5.46 -16.09
C ALA A 61 3.73 -4.15 -16.80
N SER A 62 3.87 -4.11 -18.13
CA SER A 62 3.52 -2.99 -19.01
C SER A 62 2.04 -2.57 -18.98
N HIS A 63 1.15 -3.40 -18.44
CA HIS A 63 -0.30 -3.13 -18.39
C HIS A 63 -0.79 -2.44 -17.12
N TYR A 64 0.06 -2.27 -16.09
CA TYR A 64 -0.33 -1.80 -14.75
C TYR A 64 0.47 -0.58 -14.25
N GLY A 65 0.52 0.50 -15.02
CA GLY A 65 1.12 1.76 -14.56
C GLY A 65 1.03 2.86 -15.60
N LYS A 66 1.40 4.09 -15.23
CA LYS A 66 1.52 5.26 -16.13
C LYS A 66 2.97 5.54 -16.57
N ASN A 67 3.93 4.75 -16.10
CA ASN A 67 5.34 4.96 -16.39
C ASN A 67 5.92 3.69 -17.02
N ASP A 68 6.54 3.86 -18.18
CA ASP A 68 7.37 2.87 -18.83
C ASP A 68 8.60 2.64 -17.95
N TYR A 69 8.66 1.50 -17.26
CA TYR A 69 9.85 1.03 -16.56
C TYR A 69 10.31 -0.27 -17.19
N ASP A 70 11.58 -0.26 -17.58
CA ASP A 70 12.25 -1.24 -18.42
C ASP A 70 12.93 -2.28 -17.51
N PHE A 71 12.25 -3.35 -17.09
CA PHE A 71 12.87 -4.42 -16.28
C PHE A 71 12.24 -5.82 -16.49
N ASP A 72 13.03 -6.75 -17.04
CA ASP A 72 12.70 -8.14 -17.44
C ASP A 72 12.57 -9.19 -16.32
N LYS A 73 12.40 -8.81 -15.04
CA LYS A 73 12.34 -9.76 -13.91
C LYS A 73 11.06 -9.59 -13.07
N GLY A 74 10.30 -10.69 -12.95
CA GLY A 74 8.91 -10.73 -12.47
C GLY A 74 8.49 -9.83 -11.31
N VAL A 75 7.23 -9.40 -11.39
CA VAL A 75 6.57 -8.39 -10.56
C VAL A 75 5.53 -9.05 -9.68
N LEU A 76 5.59 -8.76 -8.38
CA LEU A 76 4.54 -9.13 -7.42
C LEU A 76 3.57 -7.97 -7.21
N ALA A 77 2.27 -8.24 -7.36
CA ALA A 77 1.19 -7.29 -7.17
C ALA A 77 0.28 -7.73 -6.02
N PHE A 78 -0.23 -6.77 -5.25
CA PHE A 78 -1.07 -7.01 -4.09
C PHE A 78 -2.35 -6.17 -4.17
N THR A 79 -3.43 -6.70 -3.62
CA THR A 79 -4.70 -5.97 -3.54
C THR A 79 -5.46 -6.39 -2.29
N ALA A 80 -5.91 -5.40 -1.51
CA ALA A 80 -6.78 -5.61 -0.36
C ALA A 80 -8.26 -5.80 -0.77
N PRO A 81 -9.10 -6.40 0.07
CA PRO A 81 -10.54 -6.45 -0.14
C PRO A 81 -11.15 -5.09 -0.48
N GLN A 82 -12.20 -5.10 -1.29
CA GLN A 82 -13.01 -3.96 -1.74
C GLN A 82 -12.28 -2.93 -2.62
N GLN A 83 -11.01 -3.15 -2.96
CA GLN A 83 -10.33 -2.37 -3.99
C GLN A 83 -10.93 -2.68 -5.36
N VAL A 84 -10.97 -1.66 -6.24
CA VAL A 84 -11.54 -1.78 -7.59
C VAL A 84 -10.40 -1.91 -8.59
N ILE A 85 -10.37 -3.01 -9.33
CA ILE A 85 -9.41 -3.29 -10.40
C ILE A 85 -10.15 -3.37 -11.72
N ALA A 86 -9.51 -2.94 -12.82
CA ALA A 86 -9.99 -3.21 -14.16
C ALA A 86 -8.84 -3.73 -15.03
N ALA A 87 -9.10 -4.77 -15.81
CA ALA A 87 -8.17 -5.21 -16.84
C ALA A 87 -8.14 -4.16 -17.97
N LYS A 88 -6.95 -3.74 -18.41
CA LYS A 88 -6.80 -2.68 -19.42
C LYS A 88 -6.72 -3.20 -20.85
N SER A 89 -6.45 -4.48 -21.04
CA SER A 89 -6.30 -5.11 -22.35
C SER A 89 -6.59 -6.60 -22.25
N THR A 90 -6.92 -7.21 -23.40
CA THR A 90 -6.91 -8.66 -23.56
C THR A 90 -5.47 -9.16 -23.49
N THR A 91 -5.26 -10.26 -22.79
CA THR A 91 -3.94 -10.90 -22.72
C THR A 91 -4.15 -12.41 -22.68
N ASP A 92 -3.48 -13.10 -23.60
CA ASP A 92 -3.33 -14.55 -23.54
C ASP A 92 -2.06 -14.87 -22.74
N PHE A 93 -2.20 -15.71 -21.73
CA PHE A 93 -1.14 -16.03 -20.77
C PHE A 93 -0.50 -17.40 -21.06
N ASP A 94 -0.75 -18.00 -22.22
CA ASP A 94 -0.30 -19.37 -22.57
C ASP A 94 1.24 -19.58 -22.47
N GLN A 95 2.03 -18.51 -22.49
CA GLN A 95 3.51 -18.55 -22.32
C GLN A 95 4.00 -17.87 -21.02
N GLU A 96 3.07 -17.46 -20.16
CA GLU A 96 3.38 -16.72 -18.94
C GLU A 96 3.53 -17.68 -17.75
N HIS A 97 4.63 -17.53 -17.02
CA HIS A 97 4.87 -18.30 -15.81
C HIS A 97 4.59 -17.43 -14.59
N GLY A 98 3.77 -17.95 -13.67
CA GLY A 98 3.37 -17.22 -12.47
C GLY A 98 2.19 -17.86 -11.77
N TRP A 99 1.77 -17.24 -10.68
CA TRP A 99 0.61 -17.69 -9.90
C TRP A 99 -0.17 -16.50 -9.37
N MET A 100 -1.46 -16.71 -9.19
CA MET A 100 -2.39 -15.80 -8.54
C MET A 100 -2.96 -16.49 -7.30
N LEU A 101 -2.64 -15.96 -6.12
CA LEU A 101 -3.16 -16.41 -4.84
C LEU A 101 -4.29 -15.47 -4.41
N PHE A 102 -5.41 -16.06 -4.01
CA PHE A 102 -6.56 -15.35 -3.46
C PHE A 102 -6.91 -15.93 -2.11
N PHE A 103 -7.16 -15.09 -1.09
CA PHE A 103 -7.63 -15.57 0.21
C PHE A 103 -8.67 -14.63 0.83
N HIS A 104 -9.74 -15.22 1.36
CA HIS A 104 -10.83 -14.49 1.98
C HIS A 104 -10.46 -14.11 3.44
N PRO A 105 -10.86 -12.93 3.95
CA PRO A 105 -10.55 -12.51 5.33
C PRO A 105 -11.01 -13.51 6.41
N ASP A 106 -12.06 -14.28 6.14
CA ASP A 106 -12.55 -15.32 7.05
C ASP A 106 -11.53 -16.45 7.29
N LEU A 107 -10.58 -16.68 6.36
CA LEU A 107 -9.52 -17.68 6.52
C LEU A 107 -8.64 -17.37 7.73
N ILE A 108 -8.33 -16.08 7.92
CA ILE A 108 -7.37 -15.58 8.91
C ILE A 108 -8.06 -15.06 10.17
N ARG A 109 -9.40 -15.02 10.21
CA ARG A 109 -10.16 -14.52 11.36
C ARG A 109 -9.83 -15.35 12.61
N GLY A 110 -9.46 -14.66 13.69
CA GLY A 110 -9.09 -15.31 14.97
C GLY A 110 -7.73 -16.01 14.95
N THR A 111 -6.87 -15.69 13.98
CA THR A 111 -5.49 -16.17 13.91
C THR A 111 -4.51 -15.02 14.12
N SER A 112 -3.25 -15.32 14.46
CA SER A 112 -2.17 -14.31 14.56
C SER A 112 -2.03 -13.48 13.28
N LEU A 113 -2.15 -14.12 12.11
CA LEU A 113 -2.12 -13.41 10.84
C LEU A 113 -3.29 -12.43 10.69
N GLY A 114 -4.49 -12.81 11.13
CA GLY A 114 -5.66 -11.93 11.15
C GLY A 114 -5.45 -10.69 12.00
N ASP A 115 -4.86 -10.84 13.18
CA ASP A 115 -4.58 -9.74 14.11
C ASP A 115 -3.50 -8.78 13.58
N ASN A 116 -2.62 -9.27 12.70
CA ASN A 116 -1.46 -8.53 12.19
C ASN A 116 -1.56 -8.18 10.70
N ILE A 117 -2.69 -8.44 10.03
CA ILE A 117 -2.80 -8.28 8.58
C ILE A 117 -2.54 -6.83 8.13
N ASP A 118 -2.95 -5.86 8.95
CA ASP A 118 -2.78 -4.43 8.69
C ASP A 118 -1.30 -3.98 8.76
N ASN A 119 -0.40 -4.79 9.34
CA ASN A 119 1.03 -4.51 9.33
C ASN A 119 1.67 -4.75 7.95
N TYR A 120 1.00 -5.50 7.07
CA TYR A 120 1.43 -5.74 5.70
C TYR A 120 0.91 -4.63 4.77
N SER A 121 1.48 -3.44 4.91
CA SER A 121 1.06 -2.23 4.20
C SER A 121 1.08 -2.32 2.68
N PHE A 122 1.84 -3.27 2.10
CA PHE A 122 1.95 -3.49 0.66
C PHE A 122 0.63 -3.87 -0.03
N PHE A 123 -0.39 -4.34 0.71
CA PHE A 123 -1.74 -4.51 0.17
C PHE A 123 -2.43 -3.19 -0.20
N ASN A 124 -1.88 -2.06 0.26
CA ASN A 124 -2.38 -0.72 -0.02
C ASN A 124 -1.39 0.11 -0.86
N TYR A 125 -0.39 -0.53 -1.48
CA TYR A 125 0.50 0.14 -2.43
C TYR A 125 -0.17 0.28 -3.78
N ASP A 126 0.23 1.30 -4.54
CA ASP A 126 -0.26 1.46 -5.91
C ASP A 126 0.43 0.45 -6.85
N THR A 127 -0.21 0.10 -7.96
CA THR A 127 0.27 -0.97 -8.85
C THR A 127 1.64 -0.69 -9.48
N HIS A 128 2.07 0.58 -9.54
CA HIS A 128 3.39 0.98 -10.02
C HIS A 128 4.51 0.82 -8.98
N GLU A 129 4.20 0.37 -7.77
CA GLU A 129 5.15 0.09 -6.67
C GLU A 129 5.38 -1.41 -6.47
N ALA A 130 5.29 -2.14 -7.59
CA ALA A 130 5.60 -3.54 -7.71
C ALA A 130 6.88 -3.94 -6.95
N LEU A 131 6.79 -5.08 -6.26
CA LEU A 131 7.96 -5.73 -5.71
C LEU A 131 8.67 -6.50 -6.82
N HIS A 132 9.96 -6.19 -7.01
CA HIS A 132 10.81 -6.90 -7.94
C HIS A 132 11.57 -8.02 -7.23
N LEU A 133 11.59 -9.19 -7.84
CA LEU A 133 12.16 -10.40 -7.24
C LEU A 133 13.41 -10.87 -8.01
N SER A 134 14.44 -11.22 -7.25
CA SER A 134 15.54 -12.06 -7.75
C SER A 134 15.07 -13.50 -7.91
N ASP A 135 15.81 -14.31 -8.67
CA ASP A 135 15.36 -15.68 -8.96
C ASP A 135 15.28 -16.57 -7.71
N ASN A 136 16.20 -16.39 -6.76
CA ASN A 136 16.16 -17.07 -5.45
C ASN A 136 14.92 -16.66 -4.62
N GLU A 137 14.49 -15.40 -4.70
CA GLU A 137 13.30 -14.95 -3.98
C GLU A 137 12.02 -15.48 -4.64
N LYS A 138 11.99 -15.55 -5.98
CA LYS A 138 10.89 -16.22 -6.69
C LYS A 138 10.78 -17.68 -6.26
N GLU A 139 11.90 -18.40 -6.20
CA GLU A 139 11.95 -19.79 -5.72
C GLU A 139 11.42 -19.91 -4.29
N THR A 140 11.86 -19.02 -3.40
CA THR A 140 11.38 -18.97 -2.00
C THR A 140 9.87 -18.77 -1.90
N LEU A 141 9.28 -17.87 -2.70
CA LEU A 141 7.83 -17.66 -2.72
C LEU A 141 7.09 -18.85 -3.34
N ASN A 142 7.63 -19.43 -4.41
CA ASN A 142 7.07 -20.61 -5.06
C ASN A 142 7.01 -21.80 -4.09
N ASP A 143 8.03 -22.01 -3.25
CA ASP A 143 8.01 -23.03 -2.21
C ASP A 143 6.86 -22.85 -1.21
N CYS A 144 6.56 -21.61 -0.82
CA CYS A 144 5.43 -21.31 0.06
C CYS A 144 4.10 -21.62 -0.64
N ILE A 145 3.98 -21.26 -1.91
CA ILE A 145 2.79 -21.54 -2.73
C ILE A 145 2.57 -23.04 -2.91
N GLN A 146 3.61 -23.82 -3.19
CA GLN A 146 3.49 -25.27 -3.33
C GLN A 146 3.02 -25.93 -2.03
N LYS A 147 3.47 -25.44 -0.87
CA LYS A 147 2.97 -25.90 0.44
C LYS A 147 1.49 -25.58 0.60
N ILE A 148 1.05 -24.36 0.26
CA ILE A 148 -0.35 -23.95 0.31
C ILE A 148 -1.21 -24.83 -0.60
N ILE A 149 -0.81 -25.02 -1.87
CA ILE A 149 -1.53 -25.84 -2.85
C ILE A 149 -1.68 -27.28 -2.34
N ARG A 150 -0.58 -27.87 -1.87
CA ARG A 150 -0.58 -29.23 -1.33
C ARG A 150 -1.56 -29.35 -0.17
N GLU A 151 -1.52 -28.42 0.77
CA GLU A 151 -2.40 -28.45 1.94
C GLU A 151 -3.88 -28.26 1.57
N CYS A 152 -4.19 -27.39 0.60
CA CYS A 152 -5.55 -27.21 0.09
C CYS A 152 -6.14 -28.47 -0.57
N SER A 153 -5.28 -29.40 -1.03
CA SER A 153 -5.71 -30.66 -1.63
C SER A 153 -6.00 -31.78 -0.61
N LEU A 154 -5.71 -31.55 0.67
CA LEU A 154 -5.94 -32.50 1.77
C LEU A 154 -7.34 -32.34 2.39
N SER A 155 -7.65 -33.17 3.38
CA SER A 155 -8.91 -33.07 4.13
C SER A 155 -9.03 -31.74 4.86
N THR A 156 -10.17 -31.07 4.68
CA THR A 156 -10.45 -29.76 5.29
C THR A 156 -10.73 -29.92 6.78
N ASP A 157 -9.66 -29.88 7.59
CA ASP A 157 -9.74 -29.86 9.04
C ASP A 157 -9.01 -28.63 9.64
N ASN A 158 -9.18 -28.43 10.95
CA ASN A 158 -8.58 -27.30 11.65
C ASN A 158 -7.03 -27.32 11.64
N HIS A 159 -6.41 -28.50 11.51
CA HIS A 159 -4.96 -28.60 11.41
C HIS A 159 -4.49 -28.13 10.04
N SER A 160 -5.17 -28.55 8.98
CA SER A 160 -4.90 -28.11 7.61
C SER A 160 -5.05 -26.59 7.47
N GLN A 161 -6.14 -26.02 7.99
CA GLN A 161 -6.33 -24.56 8.00
C GLN A 161 -5.19 -23.85 8.73
N ARG A 162 -4.73 -24.37 9.87
CA ARG A 162 -3.60 -23.78 10.61
C ARG A 162 -2.30 -23.80 9.78
N VAL A 163 -2.02 -24.90 9.08
CA VAL A 163 -0.84 -25.01 8.21
C VAL A 163 -0.92 -24.04 7.03
N ILE A 164 -2.09 -23.92 6.40
CA ILE A 164 -2.34 -22.95 5.31
C ILE A 164 -2.05 -21.52 5.81
N VAL A 165 -2.63 -21.14 6.95
CA VAL A 165 -2.44 -19.79 7.52
C VAL A 165 -0.97 -19.53 7.85
N SER A 166 -0.25 -20.50 8.42
CA SER A 166 1.18 -20.35 8.71
C SER A 166 2.05 -20.24 7.44
N CYS A 167 1.72 -20.97 6.37
CA CYS A 167 2.42 -20.83 5.09
C CYS A 167 2.14 -19.47 4.44
N LEU A 168 0.89 -18.99 4.54
CA LEU A 168 0.50 -17.66 4.06
C LEU A 168 1.25 -16.56 4.83
N GLU A 169 1.30 -16.64 6.16
CA GLU A 169 2.03 -15.68 6.99
C GLU A 169 3.54 -15.68 6.66
N LEU A 170 4.14 -16.85 6.43
CA LEU A 170 5.53 -16.97 5.99
C LEU A 170 5.75 -16.31 4.62
N LEU A 171 4.85 -16.53 3.66
CA LEU A 171 4.89 -15.88 2.34
C LEU A 171 4.86 -14.36 2.47
N LEU A 172 3.95 -13.82 3.29
CA LEU A 172 3.81 -12.38 3.53
C LEU A 172 5.04 -11.79 4.23
N ASN A 173 5.64 -12.52 5.17
CA ASN A 173 6.89 -12.12 5.83
C ASN A 173 8.07 -12.05 4.84
N TYR A 174 8.17 -12.99 3.90
CA TYR A 174 9.15 -12.89 2.83
C TYR A 174 8.91 -11.67 1.93
N CYS A 175 7.66 -11.42 1.54
CA CYS A 175 7.31 -10.23 0.76
C CYS A 175 7.72 -8.95 1.49
N LEU A 176 7.43 -8.83 2.78
CA LEU A 176 7.85 -7.70 3.62
C LEU A 176 9.37 -7.52 3.58
N ARG A 177 10.13 -8.60 3.83
CA ARG A 177 11.60 -8.58 3.80
C ARG A 177 12.16 -8.16 2.43
N PHE A 178 11.54 -8.60 1.34
CA PHE A 178 11.99 -8.26 -0.01
C PHE A 178 11.69 -6.79 -0.35
N TYR A 179 10.57 -6.24 0.14
CA TYR A 179 10.29 -4.80 0.09
C TYR A 179 11.35 -4.01 0.85
N GLU A 180 11.72 -4.43 2.08
CA GLU A 180 12.79 -3.79 2.85
C GLU A 180 14.11 -3.71 2.09
N ARG A 181 14.53 -4.82 1.47
CA ARG A 181 15.71 -4.84 0.60
C ARG A 181 15.55 -3.92 -0.61
N GLN A 182 14.37 -3.87 -1.24
CA GLN A 182 14.13 -2.97 -2.38
C GLN A 182 14.29 -1.51 -1.96
N PHE A 183 13.82 -1.13 -0.77
CA PHE A 183 14.10 0.19 -0.20
C PHE A 183 15.61 0.42 -0.03
N GLU A 184 16.34 -0.52 0.57
CA GLU A 184 17.80 -0.40 0.79
C GLU A 184 18.60 -0.28 -0.52
N SER A 185 18.28 -1.07 -1.54
CA SER A 185 18.93 -0.99 -2.86
C SER A 185 18.71 0.36 -3.56
N ARG A 186 17.63 1.07 -3.19
CA ARG A 186 17.30 2.40 -3.71
C ARG A 186 17.77 3.52 -2.78
N ALA A 187 18.58 3.27 -1.75
CA ALA A 187 18.97 4.26 -0.75
C ALA A 187 19.50 5.60 -1.30
N ILE A 188 20.21 5.58 -2.44
CA ILE A 188 20.66 6.82 -3.11
C ILE A 188 19.47 7.60 -3.68
N GLN A 189 18.52 6.93 -4.35
CA GLN A 189 17.27 7.53 -4.83
C GLN A 189 16.30 7.88 -3.69
N ASN A 190 16.32 7.13 -2.58
CA ASN A 190 15.49 7.43 -1.40
C ASN A 190 15.93 8.74 -0.74
N LYS A 191 17.23 9.02 -0.67
CA LYS A 191 17.74 10.33 -0.21
C LYS A 191 17.20 11.47 -1.08
N ASP A 192 17.15 11.28 -2.39
CA ASP A 192 16.52 12.27 -3.29
C ASP A 192 15.02 12.41 -3.01
N ILE A 193 14.32 11.33 -2.65
CA ILE A 193 12.91 11.39 -2.26
C ILE A 193 12.73 12.18 -0.96
N LEU A 194 13.57 11.99 0.07
CA LEU A 194 13.51 12.81 1.29
C LEU A 194 13.69 14.29 0.97
N VAL A 195 14.71 14.63 0.18
CA VAL A 195 14.96 16.03 -0.23
C VAL A 195 13.76 16.58 -1.02
N LYS A 196 13.15 15.78 -1.90
CA LYS A 196 11.92 16.17 -2.61
C LYS A 196 10.75 16.39 -1.66
N VAL A 197 10.54 15.50 -0.69
CA VAL A 197 9.47 15.64 0.33
C VAL A 197 9.65 16.92 1.13
N GLU A 198 10.87 17.21 1.59
CA GLU A 198 11.19 18.45 2.31
C GLU A 198 10.95 19.68 1.45
N ASN A 199 11.35 19.66 0.17
CA ASN A 199 11.11 20.75 -0.76
C ASN A 199 9.61 20.96 -1.04
N VAL A 200 8.85 19.88 -1.26
CA VAL A 200 7.39 19.94 -1.47
C VAL A 200 6.69 20.49 -0.24
N LEU A 201 7.09 20.05 0.96
CA LEU A 201 6.56 20.57 2.21
C LEU A 201 6.89 22.06 2.37
N LYS A 202 8.14 22.46 2.12
CA LYS A 202 8.57 23.85 2.20
C LYS A 202 7.80 24.75 1.23
N GLU A 203 7.58 24.29 0.01
CA GLU A 203 6.75 24.97 -0.99
C GLU A 203 5.30 25.04 -0.54
N TYR A 204 4.72 23.94 -0.05
CA TYR A 204 3.33 23.91 0.41
C TYR A 204 3.07 24.85 1.59
N MET A 205 4.07 25.11 2.42
CA MET A 205 3.95 26.03 3.54
C MET A 205 3.83 27.50 3.10
N GLN A 206 3.91 27.85 1.82
CA GLN A 206 3.67 29.21 1.37
C GLN A 206 2.23 29.67 1.71
N PRO A 207 2.02 30.93 2.16
CA PRO A 207 0.71 31.41 2.59
C PRO A 207 -0.40 31.18 1.57
N GLU A 208 -0.10 31.36 0.29
CA GLU A 208 -1.05 31.24 -0.82
C GLU A 208 -1.60 29.82 -0.95
N LEU A 209 -0.76 28.81 -0.70
CA LEU A 209 -1.16 27.40 -0.76
C LEU A 209 -1.93 26.98 0.48
N LEU A 210 -1.51 27.45 1.66
CA LEU A 210 -2.21 27.18 2.92
C LEU A 210 -3.61 27.81 2.94
N GLU A 211 -3.77 29.02 2.42
CA GLU A 211 -5.06 29.70 2.32
C GLU A 211 -5.98 28.99 1.31
N LYS A 212 -5.44 28.57 0.17
CA LYS A 212 -6.21 27.93 -0.90
C LYS A 212 -6.61 26.48 -0.59
N TYR A 213 -5.70 25.69 -0.05
CA TYR A 213 -5.86 24.23 0.09
C TYR A 213 -5.94 23.74 1.55
N GLY A 214 -5.65 24.62 2.53
CA GLY A 214 -5.61 24.25 3.94
C GLY A 214 -4.39 23.39 4.28
N LEU A 215 -4.52 22.56 5.31
CA LEU A 215 -3.43 21.69 5.79
C LEU A 215 -2.89 20.74 4.70
N PRO A 216 -1.57 20.52 4.65
CA PRO A 216 -1.00 19.53 3.75
C PRO A 216 -1.52 18.14 4.09
N LYS A 217 -1.80 17.38 3.03
CA LYS A 217 -2.22 15.97 3.12
C LYS A 217 -1.09 15.08 2.63
N VAL A 218 -0.98 13.88 3.19
CA VAL A 218 -0.02 12.86 2.72
C VAL A 218 -0.24 12.58 1.23
N SER A 219 -1.49 12.54 0.77
CA SER A 219 -1.85 12.39 -0.65
C SER A 219 -1.20 13.41 -1.57
N TYR A 220 -1.19 14.69 -1.18
CA TYR A 220 -0.59 15.75 -2.00
C TYR A 220 0.92 15.54 -2.16
N ILE A 221 1.60 15.19 -1.06
CA ILE A 221 3.05 15.00 -1.07
C ILE A 221 3.40 13.76 -1.89
N ALA A 222 2.67 12.67 -1.66
CA ALA A 222 2.85 11.40 -2.36
C ALA A 222 2.70 11.59 -3.88
N GLU A 223 1.66 12.32 -4.32
CA GLU A 223 1.47 12.68 -5.73
C GLU A 223 2.65 13.50 -6.29
N LYS A 224 3.16 14.48 -5.55
CA LYS A 224 4.30 15.31 -5.98
C LYS A 224 5.62 14.54 -6.10
N VAL A 225 5.77 13.44 -5.39
CA VAL A 225 6.95 12.57 -5.47
C VAL A 225 6.71 11.29 -6.27
N ASN A 226 5.55 11.15 -6.91
CA ASN A 226 5.11 10.00 -7.70
C ASN A 226 5.12 8.67 -6.91
N LEU A 227 4.62 8.70 -5.68
CA LEU A 227 4.47 7.54 -4.81
C LEU A 227 3.04 7.44 -4.28
N SER A 228 2.63 6.26 -3.84
CA SER A 228 1.44 6.08 -3.03
C SER A 228 1.65 6.65 -1.63
N GLN A 229 0.55 6.98 -0.94
CA GLN A 229 0.61 7.51 0.42
C GLN A 229 1.24 6.53 1.41
N ASN A 230 0.96 5.24 1.22
CA ASN A 230 1.42 4.18 2.12
C ASN A 230 2.89 3.89 1.90
N TYR A 231 3.32 3.74 0.64
CA TYR A 231 4.72 3.55 0.32
C TYR A 231 5.57 4.75 0.73
N LEU A 232 5.10 5.99 0.52
CA LEU A 232 5.78 7.17 1.05
C LEU A 232 5.92 7.12 2.58
N SER A 233 4.86 6.72 3.27
CA SER A 233 4.87 6.65 4.73
C SER A 233 5.83 5.59 5.26
N ASP A 234 5.87 4.40 4.63
CA ASP A 234 6.77 3.33 5.01
C ASP A 234 8.23 3.64 4.65
N LEU A 235 8.46 4.22 3.48
CA LEU A 235 9.77 4.72 3.06
C LEU A 235 10.30 5.74 4.08
N LEU A 236 9.52 6.77 4.43
CA LEU A 236 9.92 7.77 5.40
C LEU A 236 10.12 7.14 6.79
N ARG A 237 9.29 6.19 7.20
CA ARG A 237 9.46 5.49 8.48
C ARG A 237 10.76 4.68 8.51
N LYS A 238 11.11 4.01 7.42
CA LYS A 238 12.36 3.25 7.29
C LYS A 238 13.58 4.16 7.37
N GLU A 239 13.57 5.29 6.65
CA GLU A 239 14.71 6.21 6.56
C GLU A 239 14.86 7.14 7.77
N THR A 240 13.75 7.51 8.44
CA THR A 240 13.74 8.57 9.47
C THR A 240 13.12 8.18 10.81
N GLY A 241 12.53 6.99 10.90
CA GLY A 241 11.74 6.54 12.06
C GLY A 241 10.37 7.24 12.19
N ARG A 242 9.97 8.08 11.22
CA ARG A 242 8.76 8.92 11.28
C ARG A 242 7.89 8.75 10.04
N SER A 243 6.57 8.71 10.22
CA SER A 243 5.61 8.61 9.11
C SER A 243 5.54 9.91 8.31
N ALA A 244 4.98 9.88 7.09
CA ALA A 244 4.75 11.09 6.29
C ALA A 244 3.91 12.14 7.02
N LYS A 245 2.93 11.70 7.82
CA LYS A 245 2.12 12.57 8.67
C LYS A 245 2.95 13.24 9.76
N ASP A 246 3.89 12.51 10.38
CA ASP A 246 4.78 13.09 11.39
C ASP A 246 5.71 14.15 10.80
N HIS A 247 6.17 13.97 9.57
CA HIS A 247 6.93 14.98 8.83
C HIS A 247 6.09 16.24 8.58
N ILE A 248 4.86 16.09 8.09
CA ILE A 248 3.90 17.19 7.93
C ILE A 248 3.71 17.95 9.26
N ASP A 249 3.38 17.21 10.32
CA ASP A 249 3.11 17.78 11.63
C ASP A 249 4.35 18.51 12.16
N SER A 250 5.55 17.95 11.99
CA SER A 250 6.80 18.59 12.42
C SER A 250 7.01 19.94 11.75
N VAL A 251 6.86 20.02 10.43
CA VAL A 251 7.03 21.28 9.68
C VAL A 251 5.99 22.32 10.10
N LEU A 252 4.74 21.91 10.30
CA LEU A 252 3.68 22.80 10.81
C LEU A 252 4.02 23.36 12.19
N ILE A 253 4.50 22.50 13.09
CA ILE A 253 4.86 22.89 14.45
C ILE A 253 6.09 23.80 14.46
N ASP A 254 7.11 23.53 13.65
CA ASP A 254 8.30 24.38 13.60
C ASP A 254 7.97 25.78 13.05
N LYS A 255 7.12 25.86 12.02
CA LYS A 255 6.60 27.14 11.54
C LYS A 255 5.75 27.87 12.59
N ALA A 256 4.95 27.13 13.35
CA ALA A 256 4.15 27.68 14.45
C ALA A 256 5.03 28.24 15.57
N LYS A 257 6.09 27.50 15.98
CA LYS A 257 7.07 27.98 16.98
C LYS A 257 7.70 29.29 16.52
N SER A 258 8.17 29.37 15.28
CA SER A 258 8.73 30.61 14.72
C SER A 258 7.74 31.77 14.82
N ARG A 259 6.47 31.58 14.42
CA ARG A 259 5.47 32.65 14.55
C ARG A 259 5.17 33.02 16.00
N LEU A 260 5.08 32.04 16.90
CA LEU A 260 4.82 32.30 18.32
C LEU A 260 5.89 33.18 18.96
N LEU A 261 7.15 33.03 18.51
CA LEU A 261 8.31 33.78 19.00
C LEU A 261 8.50 35.15 18.34
N PHE A 262 8.24 35.25 17.02
CA PHE A 262 8.59 36.44 16.24
C PHE A 262 7.40 37.35 15.90
N THR A 263 6.18 37.00 16.29
CA THR A 263 4.97 37.78 16.01
C THR A 263 4.11 37.97 17.25
N GLN A 264 3.26 39.01 17.23
CA GLN A 264 2.25 39.28 18.27
C GLN A 264 0.89 38.63 17.96
N ASP A 265 0.81 37.86 16.89
CA ASP A 265 -0.43 37.22 16.46
C ASP A 265 -0.99 36.33 17.57
N SER A 266 -2.31 36.33 17.73
CA SER A 266 -3.00 35.41 18.62
C SER A 266 -2.78 33.96 18.18
N VAL A 267 -2.91 33.03 19.13
CA VAL A 267 -2.84 31.59 18.86
C VAL A 267 -3.83 31.17 17.77
N SER A 268 -5.00 31.82 17.74
CA SER A 268 -6.04 31.59 16.73
C SER A 268 -5.61 32.09 15.35
N GLU A 269 -5.05 33.29 15.23
CA GLU A 269 -4.53 33.82 13.96
C GLU A 269 -3.41 32.96 13.40
N ILE A 270 -2.49 32.49 14.26
CA ILE A 270 -1.43 31.56 13.87
C ILE A 270 -2.05 30.25 13.35
N ALA A 271 -3.03 29.68 14.05
CA ALA A 271 -3.69 28.46 13.61
C ALA A 271 -4.35 28.63 12.23
N TYR A 272 -5.13 29.70 12.03
CA TYR A 272 -5.79 29.97 10.76
C TYR A 272 -4.78 30.16 9.63
N SER A 273 -3.68 30.88 9.88
CA SER A 273 -2.62 31.08 8.89
C SER A 273 -1.88 29.81 8.48
N LEU A 274 -1.93 28.77 9.32
CA LEU A 274 -1.36 27.45 9.05
C LEU A 274 -2.38 26.52 8.36
N GLY A 275 -3.57 27.02 8.01
CA GLY A 275 -4.62 26.26 7.33
C GLY A 275 -5.52 25.45 8.26
N PHE A 276 -5.44 25.63 9.60
CA PHE A 276 -6.37 24.99 10.52
C PHE A 276 -7.73 25.68 10.48
N LYS A 277 -8.78 24.94 10.16
CA LYS A 277 -10.17 25.44 10.23
C LYS A 277 -10.63 25.73 11.65
N TYR A 278 -10.10 25.01 12.63
CA TYR A 278 -10.45 25.20 14.04
C TYR A 278 -9.18 25.24 14.90
N PRO A 279 -8.92 26.36 15.61
CA PRO A 279 -7.70 26.55 16.42
C PRO A 279 -7.49 25.52 17.54
N HIS A 280 -8.54 24.89 18.04
CA HIS A 280 -8.42 23.88 19.10
C HIS A 280 -7.65 22.62 18.64
N TYR A 281 -7.77 22.24 17.37
CA TYR A 281 -6.99 21.13 16.82
C TYR A 281 -5.50 21.46 16.76
N PHE A 282 -5.17 22.70 16.37
CA PHE A 282 -3.80 23.20 16.39
C PHE A 282 -3.21 23.14 17.81
N GLY A 283 -3.93 23.66 18.81
CA GLY A 283 -3.47 23.65 20.20
C GLY A 283 -3.20 22.22 20.72
N ARG A 284 -4.07 21.26 20.38
CA ARG A 284 -3.87 19.85 20.73
C ARG A 284 -2.64 19.27 20.04
N LEU A 285 -2.50 19.46 18.72
CA LEU A 285 -1.35 18.99 17.97
C LEU A 285 -0.04 19.57 18.52
N PHE A 286 -0.01 20.88 18.78
CA PHE A 286 1.16 21.57 19.32
C PHE A 286 1.55 21.00 20.69
N LYS A 287 0.57 20.77 21.58
CA LYS A 287 0.83 20.14 22.87
C LYS A 287 1.31 18.69 22.73
N THR A 288 0.72 17.90 21.86
CA THR A 288 1.16 16.52 21.61
C THR A 288 2.60 16.46 21.09
N LYS A 289 3.00 17.39 20.22
CA LYS A 289 4.33 17.39 19.59
C LYS A 289 5.41 18.08 20.42
N THR A 290 5.05 19.02 21.30
CA THR A 290 6.02 19.83 22.07
C THR A 290 5.97 19.62 23.58
N GLY A 291 4.93 18.99 24.11
CA GLY A 291 4.66 18.88 25.54
C GLY A 291 4.00 20.12 26.16
N LEU A 292 3.92 21.23 25.43
CA LEU A 292 3.45 22.53 25.92
C LEU A 292 2.30 23.06 25.07
N THR A 293 1.42 23.85 25.65
CA THR A 293 0.45 24.63 24.87
C THR A 293 1.15 25.77 24.12
N PRO A 294 0.56 26.28 23.01
CA PRO A 294 1.12 27.43 22.30
C PRO A 294 1.36 28.66 23.20
N GLN A 295 0.48 28.89 24.18
CA GLN A 295 0.62 30.00 25.13
C GLN A 295 1.74 29.77 26.14
N GLU A 296 1.89 28.55 26.66
CA GLU A 296 3.01 28.20 27.53
C GLU A 296 4.34 28.35 26.77
N TYR A 297 4.40 27.88 25.53
CA TYR A 297 5.58 28.00 24.68
C TYR A 297 6.00 29.47 24.46
N ARG A 298 5.04 30.36 24.18
CA ARG A 298 5.31 31.80 24.02
C ARG A 298 5.86 32.46 25.29
N LYS A 299 5.53 31.96 26.48
CA LYS A 299 5.99 32.53 27.76
C LYS A 299 7.38 32.05 28.19
N LEU A 300 7.95 31.05 27.51
CA LEU A 300 9.26 30.51 27.84
C LEU A 300 10.42 31.30 27.25
N THR A 301 10.15 32.28 26.39
CA THR A 301 11.13 33.13 25.70
C THR A 301 10.75 34.58 25.91
#